data_AF-A0A2H0FY02-F1
#
_entry.id   AF-A0A2H0FY02-F1
#
_cell.length_a   1.000
_cell.length_b   1.000
_cell.length_c   1.000
_cell.angle_alpha   90.00
_cell.angle_beta   90.00
_cell.angle_gamma   90.00
#
_symmetry.space_group_name_H-M   'P 1'
#
loop_
_entity.id
_entity.type
_entity.pdbx_description
1 polymer ?
#
loop_
_entity_poly.entity_id
_entity_poly.type
_entity_poly.pdbx_seq_one_letter_code
_entity_poly.pdbx_strand_id
1 'polypeptide(L)'
;MLYNEIKHKRSAITFDTLKFANRLKDAGVPAAQAEAEATALSEVLDVNLKELATKEDLRRNLAELENRVLSRSYHAMLLQIFALAALFGGLKLFGH
;
A
#
# COMPACT_ATOMS: atom_id res chain seq x y z
N MET A 1 22.99 -5.67 -9.01
CA MET A 1 21.94 -5.31 -9.98
C MET A 1 20.92 -6.45 -10.20
N LEU A 2 21.33 -7.72 -10.34
CA LEU A 2 20.38 -8.85 -10.52
C LEU A 2 19.48 -9.20 -9.30
N TYR A 3 19.82 -8.78 -8.07
CA TYR A 3 19.03 -9.16 -6.86
C TYR A 3 17.66 -8.48 -6.77
N ASN A 4 17.47 -7.33 -7.42
CA ASN A 4 16.20 -6.60 -7.39
C ASN A 4 15.20 -7.08 -8.45
N GLU A 5 15.66 -7.83 -9.45
CA GLU A 5 14.85 -8.25 -10.59
C GLU A 5 13.92 -9.44 -10.26
N ILE A 6 14.25 -10.22 -9.22
CA ILE A 6 13.52 -11.45 -8.86
C ILE A 6 12.39 -11.19 -7.83
N LYS A 7 12.34 -10.01 -7.19
CA LYS A 7 11.46 -9.82 -6.01
C LYS A 7 10.02 -9.39 -6.32
N HIS A 8 9.66 -9.00 -7.54
CA HIS A 8 8.33 -8.43 -7.81
C HIS A 8 7.60 -9.10 -8.96
N LYS A 9 7.09 -10.32 -8.73
CA LYS A 9 5.99 -10.85 -9.54
C LYS A 9 4.72 -10.06 -9.22
N ARG A 10 4.39 -9.06 -10.04
CA ARG A 10 3.07 -8.41 -10.01
C ARG A 10 2.04 -9.46 -10.44
N SER A 11 1.28 -9.99 -9.49
CA SER A 11 0.08 -10.75 -9.80
C SER A 11 -1.04 -9.74 -10.05
N ALA A 12 -1.10 -9.19 -11.25
CA ALA A 12 -2.32 -8.52 -11.69
C ALA A 12 -3.43 -9.59 -11.69
N ILE A 13 -4.49 -9.37 -10.92
CA ILE A 13 -5.65 -10.26 -10.96
C ILE A 13 -6.37 -9.92 -12.27
N THR A 14 -6.16 -10.74 -13.31
CA THR A 14 -6.85 -10.58 -14.59
C THR A 14 -8.11 -11.44 -14.60
N PHE A 15 -9.25 -10.83 -14.90
CA PHE A 15 -10.47 -11.58 -15.18
C PHE A 15 -10.40 -12.17 -16.58
N ASP A 16 -10.51 -13.49 -16.69
CA ASP A 16 -10.48 -14.19 -17.98
C ASP A 16 -11.92 -14.34 -18.50
N THR A 17 -12.32 -13.35 -19.29
CA THR A 17 -13.66 -13.24 -19.89
C THR A 17 -14.02 -14.47 -20.72
N LEU A 18 -13.07 -15.00 -21.51
CA LEU A 18 -13.33 -16.16 -22.38
C LEU A 18 -13.54 -17.42 -21.55
N LYS A 19 -12.67 -17.67 -20.56
CA LYS A 19 -12.82 -18.82 -19.67
C LYS A 19 -14.11 -18.76 -18.87
N PHE A 20 -14.54 -17.57 -18.44
CA PHE A 20 -15.82 -17.39 -17.74
C PHE A 20 -17.02 -17.64 -18.66
N ALA A 21 -17.04 -17.07 -19.88
CA ALA A 21 -18.09 -17.31 -20.86
C ALA A 21 -18.21 -18.81 -21.20
N ASN A 22 -17.09 -19.52 -21.36
CA ASN A 22 -17.11 -20.96 -21.61
C ASN A 22 -17.71 -21.76 -20.45
N ARG A 23 -17.41 -21.38 -19.20
CA ARG A 23 -18.05 -22.00 -18.02
C ARG A 23 -19.56 -21.80 -17.98
N LEU A 24 -20.05 -20.64 -18.40
CA LEU A 24 -21.49 -20.39 -18.51
C LEU A 24 -22.12 -21.25 -19.60
N LYS A 25 -21.46 -21.38 -20.77
CA LYS A 25 -21.91 -22.26 -21.86
C LYS A 25 -21.98 -23.73 -21.41
N ASP A 26 -20.95 -24.20 -20.71
CA ASP A 26 -20.90 -25.57 -20.15
C ASP A 26 -22.03 -25.81 -19.13
N ALA A 27 -22.50 -24.77 -18.46
CA ALA A 27 -23.64 -24.81 -17.55
C ALA A 27 -25.01 -24.68 -18.26
N GLY A 28 -25.04 -24.58 -19.59
CA GLY A 28 -26.26 -24.50 -20.39
C GLY A 28 -26.74 -23.08 -20.70
N VAL A 29 -25.96 -22.04 -20.37
CA VAL A 29 -26.30 -20.66 -20.75
C VAL A 29 -26.09 -20.48 -22.27
N PRO A 30 -27.05 -19.89 -23.01
CA PRO A 30 -26.89 -19.63 -24.43
C PRO A 30 -25.63 -18.81 -24.73
N ALA A 31 -24.92 -19.13 -25.81
CA ALA A 31 -23.61 -18.55 -26.11
C ALA A 31 -23.60 -17.01 -26.13
N ALA A 32 -24.60 -16.39 -26.75
CA ALA A 32 -24.73 -14.93 -26.80
C ALA A 32 -24.92 -14.31 -25.41
N GLN A 33 -25.68 -14.96 -24.53
CA GLN A 33 -25.90 -14.50 -23.17
C GLN A 33 -24.63 -14.70 -22.32
N ALA A 34 -23.97 -15.86 -22.44
CA ALA A 34 -22.74 -16.15 -21.72
C ALA A 34 -21.62 -15.14 -22.05
N GLU A 35 -21.49 -14.77 -23.32
CA GLU A 35 -20.52 -13.77 -23.77
C GLU A 35 -20.90 -12.36 -23.29
N ALA A 36 -22.17 -11.99 -23.37
CA ALA A 36 -22.65 -10.70 -22.87
C ALA A 36 -22.45 -10.53 -21.36
N GLU A 37 -22.80 -11.56 -20.57
CA GLU A 37 -22.60 -11.55 -19.11
C GLU A 37 -21.12 -11.48 -18.74
N ALA A 38 -20.27 -12.28 -19.39
CA ALA A 38 -18.83 -12.25 -19.16
C ALA A 38 -18.23 -10.86 -19.46
N THR A 39 -18.69 -10.23 -20.55
CA THR A 39 -18.23 -8.91 -20.98
C THR A 39 -18.66 -7.84 -19.98
N ALA A 40 -19.95 -7.80 -19.62
CA ALA A 40 -20.48 -6.85 -18.65
C ALA A 40 -19.77 -6.98 -17.29
N LEU A 41 -19.51 -8.21 -16.84
CA LEU A 41 -18.78 -8.43 -15.59
C LEU A 41 -17.32 -7.97 -15.69
N SER A 42 -16.66 -8.23 -16.82
CA SER A 42 -15.29 -7.76 -17.06
C SER A 42 -15.18 -6.24 -17.02
N GLU A 43 -16.15 -5.52 -17.59
CA GLU A 43 -16.18 -4.06 -17.58
C GLU A 43 -16.33 -3.50 -16.16
N VAL A 44 -17.25 -4.06 -15.37
CA VAL A 44 -17.44 -3.65 -13.97
C VAL A 44 -16.17 -3.91 -13.15
N LEU A 45 -15.54 -5.07 -13.33
CA LEU A 45 -14.30 -5.39 -12.63
C LEU A 45 -13.15 -4.49 -13.06
N ASP A 46 -13.01 -4.19 -14.35
CA ASP A 46 -11.95 -3.31 -14.84
C ASP A 46 -12.07 -1.89 -14.28
N VAL A 47 -13.30 -1.35 -14.16
CA VAL A 47 -13.54 -0.06 -13.50
C VAL A 47 -13.17 -0.12 -12.01
N ASN A 48 -13.59 -1.16 -11.29
CA ASN A 48 -13.38 -1.23 -9.83
C ASN A 48 -11.94 -1.60 -9.44
N LEU A 49 -11.19 -2.30 -10.30
CA LEU A 49 -9.84 -2.78 -10.00
C LEU A 49 -8.74 -1.77 -10.42
N LYS A 50 -9.06 -0.76 -11.24
CA LYS A 50 -8.10 0.23 -11.75
C LYS A 50 -7.47 1.12 -10.68
N GLU A 51 -8.19 1.43 -9.61
CA GLU A 51 -7.76 2.44 -8.61
C GLU A 51 -7.31 1.84 -7.28
N LEU A 52 -7.10 0.52 -7.22
CA LEU A 52 -6.69 -0.13 -5.98
C LEU A 52 -5.18 0.04 -5.74
N ALA A 53 -4.85 0.61 -4.57
CA ALA A 53 -3.48 0.64 -4.08
C ALA A 53 -2.95 -0.79 -3.92
N THR A 54 -1.74 -1.06 -4.41
CA THR A 54 -1.15 -2.38 -4.24
C THR A 54 -0.70 -2.60 -2.79
N LYS A 55 -0.56 -3.86 -2.39
CA LYS A 55 0.02 -4.20 -1.07
C LYS A 55 1.41 -3.60 -0.88
N GLU A 56 2.17 -3.44 -1.96
CA GLU A 56 3.49 -2.83 -1.93
C GLU A 56 3.41 -1.32 -1.71
N ASP A 57 2.49 -0.63 -2.39
CA ASP A 57 2.24 0.80 -2.17
C ASP A 57 1.87 1.06 -0.70
N LEU A 58 1.01 0.21 -0.12
CA LEU A 58 0.66 0.29 1.29
C LEU A 58 1.86 0.05 2.20
N ARG A 59 2.70 -0.96 1.92
CA ARG A 59 3.91 -1.23 2.71
C ARG A 59 4.90 -0.09 2.67
N ARG A 60 5.10 0.54 1.51
CA ARG A 60 5.97 1.70 1.35
C ARG A 60 5.45 2.89 2.15
N ASN A 61 4.15 3.18 2.04
CA ASN A 61 3.52 4.28 2.78
C ASN A 61 3.58 4.06 4.30
N LEU A 62 3.40 2.82 4.77
CA LEU A 62 3.53 2.47 6.19
C LEU A 62 4.97 2.67 6.67
N ALA A 63 5.97 2.16 5.95
CA ALA A 63 7.38 2.33 6.31
C ALA A 63 7.78 3.82 6.35
N GLU A 64 7.29 4.62 5.40
CA GLU A 64 7.51 6.07 5.41
C GLU A 64 6.86 6.73 6.63
N LEU A 65 5.64 6.33 6.98
CA LEU A 65 4.93 6.86 8.14
C LEU A 65 5.64 6.50 9.45
N GLU A 66 6.10 5.26 9.60
CA GLU A 66 6.90 4.81 10.75
C GLU A 66 8.17 5.66 10.89
N ASN A 67 8.90 5.88 9.79
CA ASN A 67 10.10 6.71 9.79
C ASN A 67 9.80 8.17 10.18
N ARG A 68 8.68 8.73 9.69
CA ARG A 68 8.25 10.10 10.03
C ARG A 68 7.88 10.21 11.51
N VAL A 69 7.18 9.23 12.06
CA VAL A 69 6.81 9.19 13.49
C VAL A 69 8.07 9.07 14.36
N LEU A 70 8.98 8.18 14.01
CA LEU A 70 10.26 8.01 14.72
C LEU A 70 11.08 9.30 14.67
N SER A 71 11.28 9.88 13.49
CA SER A 71 12.06 11.12 13.33
C SER A 71 11.50 12.28 14.15
N ARG A 72 10.17 12.50 14.11
CA ARG A 72 9.52 13.52 14.94
C ARG A 72 9.71 13.27 16.44
N SER A 73 9.63 12.01 16.86
CA SER A 73 9.82 11.63 18.26
C SER A 73 11.26 11.87 18.73
N TYR A 74 12.26 11.51 17.92
CA TYR A 74 13.67 11.77 18.21
C TYR A 74 13.95 13.27 18.35
N HIS A 75 13.44 14.11 17.44
CA HIS A 75 13.61 15.56 17.53
C HIS A 75 13.01 16.14 18.81
N ALA A 76 11.79 15.71 19.19
CA ALA A 76 11.14 16.15 20.41
C ALA A 76 11.93 15.76 21.67
N MET A 77 12.45 14.52 21.71
CA MET A 77 13.26 14.04 22.83
C MET A 77 14.58 14.82 22.98
N LEU A 78 15.26 15.12 21.86
CA LEU A 78 16.48 15.93 21.88
C LEU A 78 16.23 17.35 22.43
N LEU A 79 15.13 18.00 22.03
CA LEU A 79 14.76 19.32 22.56
C LEU A 79 14.50 19.27 24.06
N GLN A 80 13.80 18.24 24.56
CA GLN A 80 13.54 18.07 25.98
C GLN A 80 14.82 17.82 26.78
N ILE A 81 15.73 16.98 26.29
CA ILE A 81 17.04 16.76 26.92
C ILE A 81 17.83 18.07 27.00
N PHE A 82 17.87 18.84 25.91
CA PHE A 82 18.58 20.12 25.86
C PHE A 82 17.97 21.14 26.84
N ALA A 83 16.64 21.21 26.92
CA ALA A 83 15.92 22.06 27.86
C ALA A 83 16.23 21.68 29.33
N LEU A 84 16.22 20.39 29.66
CA LEU A 84 16.60 19.91 31.00
C LEU A 84 18.06 20.26 31.32
N ALA A 85 18.98 20.02 30.40
CA ALA A 85 20.40 20.35 30.58
C ALA A 85 20.61 21.85 30.83
N ALA A 86 19.89 22.72 30.11
CA ALA A 86 19.94 24.16 30.33
C ALA A 86 19.40 24.57 31.71
N LEU A 87 18.33 23.92 32.19
CA LEU A 87 17.79 24.17 33.54
C LEU A 87 18.77 23.76 34.64
N PHE A 88 19.42 22.60 34.52
CA PHE A 88 20.39 22.12 35.52
C PHE A 88 21.76 22.82 35.44
N GLY A 89 22.22 23.16 34.23
CA GLY A 89 23.48 23.87 34.00
C GLY A 89 23.40 25.36 34.34
N GLY A 90 22.26 26.00 34.05
CA GLY A 90 22.00 27.41 34.41
C GLY A 90 21.96 27.64 35.92
N LEU A 91 21.55 26.65 36.70
CA LEU A 91 21.52 26.71 38.16
C LEU A 91 22.94 26.82 38.79
N LYS A 92 23.98 26.34 38.10
CA LYS A 92 25.38 26.46 38.57
C LYS A 92 26.00 27.85 38.33
N LEU A 93 25.44 28.68 37.44
CA LEU A 93 26.00 30.01 37.11
C LEU A 93 25.45 31.15 37.97
N PHE A 94 24.35 30.94 38.70
CA PHE A 94 23.74 31.94 39.59
C PHE A 94 23.93 31.64 41.09
N GLY A 95 24.65 30.56 41.41
CA GLY A 95 25.00 30.17 42.78
C GLY A 95 26.49 30.38 43.06
N HIS A 96 26.96 31.62 43.03
CA HIS A 96 28.23 32.03 43.64
C HIS A 96 28.15 33.48 44.13
#